data_AF-A0A1L7X5H4-F1
#
_entry.id   AF-A0A1L7X5H4-F1
#
_cell.length_a   1.000
_cell.length_b   1.000
_cell.length_c   1.000
_cell.angle_alpha   90.00
_cell.angle_beta   90.00
_cell.angle_gamma   90.00
#
_symmetry.space_group_name_H-M   'P 1'
#
loop_
_entity.id
_entity.type
_entity.pdbx_description
1 polymer ?
#
loop_
_entity_poly.entity_id
_entity_poly.type
_entity_poly.pdbx_seq_one_letter_code
_entity_poly.pdbx_strand_id
1 'polypeptide(L)'
;MSSAMDQLDTTTIVSLLAVLLLLNSAFVLSLRVLHPNTPGRLRVLFIWHAFDFLIHTLFEGSFLYNCFFASAPFDPATHHPALITNFLNDPGRVYGSAYGDNWASKLWMVYAKADRRWGQADLTVISLELLTVFGAGPLALYICYAISKRNPMVGFWMVVLATGELYGGFMTFCPEWLTGNQNLDASNFMFKWVYLVFFNMLWVFLPLYAMWYAFGDMYNAFMVRNGVVVARLDMERKKAEGKSK
;
A
#
# COMPACT_ATOMS: atom_id res chain seq x y z
N MET A 1 36.71 0.92 -5.02
CA MET A 1 35.34 0.44 -5.24
C MET A 1 34.91 -0.31 -3.99
N SER A 2 34.14 0.34 -3.11
CA SER A 2 33.49 -0.38 -1.99
C SER A 2 32.50 -1.35 -2.59
N SER A 3 32.53 -2.62 -2.18
CA SER A 3 31.59 -3.62 -2.67
C SER A 3 30.17 -3.24 -2.25
N ALA A 4 29.16 -3.56 -3.07
CA ALA A 4 27.75 -3.42 -2.71
C ALA A 4 27.37 -4.17 -1.41
N MET A 5 28.24 -5.05 -0.94
CA MET A 5 28.10 -5.84 0.29
C MET A 5 28.65 -5.15 1.55
N ASP A 6 29.50 -4.12 1.44
CA ASP A 6 30.20 -3.51 2.59
C ASP A 6 29.32 -2.57 3.43
N GLN A 7 28.04 -2.40 3.09
CA GLN A 7 27.13 -1.43 3.73
C GLN A 7 25.77 -2.02 4.17
N LEU A 8 25.65 -3.35 4.25
CA LEU A 8 24.48 -3.97 4.86
C LEU A 8 24.58 -3.91 6.39
N ASP A 9 24.23 -2.75 6.95
CA ASP A 9 24.07 -2.58 8.39
C ASP A 9 23.07 -3.62 8.94
N THR A 10 23.31 -4.15 10.15
CA THR A 10 22.49 -5.19 10.79
C THR A 10 20.99 -4.84 10.73
N THR A 11 20.66 -3.57 10.92
CA THR A 11 19.30 -3.05 10.89
C THR A 11 18.63 -3.21 9.52
N THR A 12 19.39 -3.13 8.42
CA THR A 12 18.90 -3.37 7.04
C THR A 12 18.59 -4.84 6.80
N ILE A 13 19.43 -5.74 7.31
CA ILE A 13 19.17 -7.19 7.19
C ILE A 13 17.90 -7.54 7.98
N VAL A 14 17.78 -7.03 9.21
CA VAL A 14 16.61 -7.26 10.05
C VAL A 14 15.34 -6.70 9.42
N SER A 15 15.38 -5.51 8.82
CA SER A 15 14.20 -4.92 8.15
C SER A 15 13.76 -5.74 6.93
N LEU A 16 14.70 -6.20 6.10
CA LEU A 16 14.39 -7.06 4.95
C LEU A 16 13.82 -8.42 5.39
N LEU A 17 14.38 -9.02 6.45
CA LEU A 17 13.85 -10.25 7.03
C LEU A 17 12.43 -10.04 7.59
N ALA A 18 12.16 -8.89 8.21
CA ALA A 18 10.81 -8.56 8.68
C ALA A 18 9.81 -8.50 7.51
N VAL A 19 10.17 -7.86 6.39
CA VAL A 19 9.31 -7.84 5.18
C VAL A 19 9.06 -9.26 4.65
N LEU A 20 10.10 -10.10 4.56
CA LEU A 20 9.96 -11.50 4.13
C LEU A 20 9.06 -12.30 5.08
N LEU A 21 9.15 -12.05 6.38
CA LEU A 21 8.29 -12.69 7.38
C LEU A 21 6.81 -12.30 7.16
N LEU A 22 6.51 -11.03 6.88
CA LEU A 22 5.15 -10.59 6.58
C LEU A 22 4.62 -11.24 5.30
N LEU A 23 5.42 -11.28 4.24
CA LEU A 23 5.04 -11.92 2.98
C LEU A 23 4.81 -13.44 3.17
N ASN A 24 5.69 -14.11 3.91
CA ASN A 24 5.53 -15.54 4.22
C ASN A 24 4.25 -15.78 5.05
N SER A 25 3.96 -14.91 6.00
CA SER A 25 2.74 -14.99 6.81
C SER A 25 1.49 -14.87 5.94
N ALA A 26 1.46 -13.92 4.99
CA ALA A 26 0.39 -13.77 4.02
C ALA A 26 0.25 -15.02 3.11
N PHE A 27 1.37 -15.59 2.67
CA PHE A 27 1.39 -16.83 1.90
C PHE A 27 0.81 -18.01 2.67
N VAL A 28 1.28 -18.24 3.91
CA VAL A 28 0.79 -19.31 4.78
C VAL A 28 -0.70 -19.12 5.08
N LEU A 29 -1.14 -17.88 5.33
CA LEU A 29 -2.56 -17.57 5.53
C LEU A 29 -3.39 -17.97 4.31
N SER A 30 -2.89 -17.72 3.09
CA SER A 30 -3.58 -18.14 1.86
C SER A 30 -3.75 -19.65 1.77
N LEU A 31 -2.78 -20.44 2.24
CA LEU A 31 -2.86 -21.91 2.26
C LEU A 31 -3.87 -22.42 3.30
N ARG A 32 -4.06 -21.68 4.39
CA ARG A 32 -4.97 -22.05 5.48
C ARG A 32 -6.42 -21.64 5.23
N VAL A 33 -6.64 -20.46 4.66
CA VAL A 33 -7.97 -19.83 4.59
C VAL A 33 -8.65 -20.07 3.24
N LEU A 34 -7.89 -20.13 2.14
CA LEU A 34 -8.47 -20.32 0.82
C LEU A 34 -8.72 -21.79 0.50
N HIS A 35 -9.86 -22.05 -0.14
CA HIS A 35 -10.16 -23.37 -0.69
C HIS A 35 -9.05 -23.84 -1.66
N PRO A 36 -8.70 -25.14 -1.70
CA PRO A 36 -7.67 -25.66 -2.61
C PRO A 36 -7.89 -25.29 -4.07
N ASN A 37 -9.15 -25.34 -4.52
CA ASN A 37 -9.55 -24.99 -5.90
C ASN A 37 -9.67 -23.48 -6.18
N THR A 38 -9.26 -22.59 -5.25
CA THR A 38 -9.26 -21.15 -5.53
C THR A 38 -8.30 -20.85 -6.69
N PRO A 39 -8.75 -20.14 -7.75
CA PRO A 39 -7.91 -19.82 -8.90
C PRO A 39 -6.60 -19.14 -8.50
N GLY A 40 -5.50 -19.50 -9.17
CA GLY A 40 -4.16 -18.96 -8.84
C GLY A 40 -4.10 -17.43 -8.86
N ARG A 41 -4.80 -16.78 -9.78
CA ARG A 41 -4.89 -15.30 -9.86
C ARG A 41 -5.48 -14.69 -8.58
N LEU A 42 -6.58 -15.25 -8.08
CA LEU A 42 -7.20 -14.81 -6.83
C LEU A 42 -6.35 -15.14 -5.61
N ARG A 43 -5.58 -16.24 -5.64
CA ARG A 43 -4.64 -16.57 -4.57
C ARG A 43 -3.50 -15.55 -4.51
N VAL A 44 -2.93 -15.16 -5.65
CA VAL A 44 -1.93 -14.09 -5.72
C VAL A 44 -2.50 -12.79 -5.17
N LEU A 45 -3.71 -12.40 -5.60
CA LEU A 45 -4.37 -11.20 -5.09
C LEU A 45 -4.63 -11.29 -3.59
N PHE A 46 -5.08 -12.43 -3.07
CA PHE A 46 -5.23 -12.61 -1.62
C PHE A 46 -3.91 -12.41 -0.87
N ILE A 47 -2.82 -13.01 -1.36
CA ILE A 47 -1.50 -12.89 -0.72
C ILE A 47 -1.06 -11.43 -0.73
N TRP A 48 -1.24 -10.71 -1.85
CA TRP A 48 -0.97 -9.29 -1.94
C TRP A 48 -1.74 -8.50 -0.89
N HIS A 49 -3.07 -8.59 -0.87
CA HIS A 49 -3.90 -7.81 0.04
C HIS A 49 -3.67 -8.18 1.51
N ALA A 50 -3.29 -9.44 1.80
CA ALA A 50 -2.94 -9.85 3.15
C ALA A 50 -1.58 -9.28 3.58
N PHE A 51 -0.61 -9.25 2.67
CA PHE A 51 0.69 -8.62 2.91
C PHE A 51 0.54 -7.09 3.06
N ASP A 52 -0.25 -6.48 2.19
CA ASP A 52 -0.60 -5.06 2.18
C ASP A 52 -1.27 -4.62 3.48
N PHE A 53 -2.27 -5.38 3.95
CA PHE A 53 -2.86 -5.18 5.28
C PHE A 53 -1.81 -5.20 6.41
N LEU A 54 -0.85 -6.14 6.37
CA LEU A 54 0.19 -6.23 7.39
C LEU A 54 1.16 -5.05 7.33
N ILE A 55 1.49 -4.56 6.14
CA ILE A 55 2.34 -3.38 5.95
C ILE A 55 1.65 -2.13 6.47
N HIS A 56 0.41 -1.87 6.03
CA HIS A 56 -0.38 -0.74 6.49
C HIS A 56 -0.55 -0.75 8.01
N THR A 57 -0.85 -1.90 8.62
CA THR A 57 -1.09 -1.94 10.07
C THR A 57 0.17 -1.92 10.92
N LEU A 58 1.19 -2.70 10.55
CA LEU A 58 2.36 -2.88 11.41
C LEU A 58 3.45 -1.86 11.14
N PHE A 59 3.72 -1.54 9.87
CA PHE A 59 4.78 -0.61 9.52
C PHE A 59 4.23 0.81 9.54
N GLU A 60 3.25 1.13 8.69
CA GLU A 60 2.74 2.50 8.56
C GLU A 60 2.03 2.94 9.85
N GLY A 61 1.31 2.02 10.50
CA GLY A 61 0.76 2.24 11.84
C GLY A 61 1.84 2.59 12.88
N SER A 62 3.02 1.96 12.82
CA SER A 62 4.12 2.28 13.73
C SER A 62 4.84 3.59 13.36
N PHE A 63 4.87 3.96 12.07
CA PHE A 63 5.33 5.28 11.63
C PHE A 63 4.44 6.37 12.21
N LEU A 64 3.12 6.24 12.02
CA LEU A 64 2.15 7.19 12.58
C LEU A 64 2.29 7.28 14.10
N TYR A 65 2.41 6.14 14.80
CA TYR A 65 2.64 6.14 16.24
C TYR A 65 3.86 7.00 16.60
N ASN A 66 4.99 6.82 15.92
CA ASN A 66 6.17 7.65 16.17
C ASN A 66 5.91 9.14 15.84
N CYS A 67 5.22 9.47 14.76
CA CYS A 67 4.88 10.86 14.43
C CYS A 67 4.02 11.51 15.51
N PHE A 68 3.04 10.81 16.08
CA PHE A 68 2.14 11.41 17.08
C PHE A 68 2.70 11.37 18.52
N PHE A 69 3.63 10.47 18.84
CA PHE A 69 4.06 10.24 20.22
C PHE A 69 5.57 10.40 20.48
N ALA A 70 6.42 10.43 19.46
CA ALA A 70 7.86 10.69 19.62
C ALA A 70 8.17 12.13 19.20
N SER A 71 8.78 12.90 20.10
CA SER A 71 9.09 14.31 19.85
C SER A 71 10.26 14.82 20.69
N ALA A 72 10.90 15.88 20.20
CA ALA A 72 11.93 16.64 20.90
C ALA A 72 11.65 18.15 20.81
N PRO A 73 12.16 18.98 21.74
CA PRO A 73 12.17 20.43 21.56
C PRO A 73 12.89 20.81 20.26
N PHE A 74 12.34 21.80 19.55
CA PHE A 74 13.04 22.36 18.40
C PHE A 74 14.31 23.10 18.87
N ASP A 75 15.45 22.74 18.28
CA ASP A 75 16.74 23.39 18.50
C ASP A 75 17.25 23.99 17.19
N PRO A 76 17.31 25.33 17.04
CA PRO A 76 17.79 25.98 15.83
C PRO A 76 19.28 25.73 15.54
N ALA A 77 20.07 25.25 16.51
CA ALA A 77 21.47 24.91 16.29
C ALA A 77 21.64 23.60 15.50
N THR A 78 20.68 22.68 15.59
CA THR A 78 20.78 21.33 14.99
C THR A 78 19.67 21.02 14.00
N HIS A 79 18.51 21.68 14.09
CA HIS A 79 17.34 21.40 13.26
C HIS A 79 17.19 22.41 12.14
N HIS A 80 16.87 21.91 10.94
CA HIS A 80 16.56 22.75 9.81
C HIS A 80 15.21 23.46 10.02
N PRO A 81 15.08 24.78 9.72
CA PRO A 81 13.84 25.53 9.92
C PRO A 81 12.61 24.95 9.22
N ALA A 82 12.79 24.23 8.11
CA ALA A 82 11.69 23.57 7.38
C ALA A 82 10.97 22.47 8.19
N LEU A 83 11.54 22.02 9.32
CA LEU A 83 10.88 21.05 10.21
C LEU A 83 9.76 21.68 11.05
N ILE A 84 9.65 23.01 11.09
CA ILE A 84 8.57 23.71 11.79
C ILE A 84 7.33 23.73 10.87
N THR A 85 6.48 22.72 11.01
CA THR A 85 5.25 22.55 10.21
C THR A 85 3.97 22.92 10.97
N ASN A 86 4.10 23.37 12.23
CA ASN A 86 3.00 23.58 13.17
C ASN A 86 2.14 22.32 13.39
N PHE A 87 2.73 21.14 13.20
CA PHE A 87 2.07 19.86 13.46
C PHE A 87 1.59 19.81 14.92
N LEU A 88 0.36 19.32 15.13
CA LEU A 88 -0.34 19.31 16.42
C LEU A 88 -0.50 20.69 17.09
N ASN A 89 -0.37 21.78 16.32
CA ASN A 89 -0.42 23.15 16.82
C ASN A 89 0.66 23.44 17.88
N ASP A 90 1.82 22.79 17.76
CA ASP A 90 2.98 22.99 18.65
C ASP A 90 4.24 23.28 17.83
N PRO A 91 4.52 24.56 17.53
CA PRO A 91 5.69 24.95 16.74
C PRO A 91 7.01 24.86 17.52
N GLY A 92 6.97 24.62 18.83
CA GLY A 92 8.17 24.51 19.68
C GLY A 92 8.80 23.12 19.69
N ARG A 93 8.21 22.17 18.94
CA ARG A 93 8.63 20.76 18.93
C ARG A 93 8.74 20.22 17.52
N VAL A 94 9.58 19.20 17.39
CA VAL A 94 9.73 18.36 16.21
C VAL A 94 9.29 16.94 16.56
N TYR A 95 8.72 16.25 15.57
CA TYR A 95 8.00 14.99 15.76
C TYR A 95 8.46 13.94 14.74
N GLY A 96 8.34 12.65 15.07
CA GLY A 96 8.68 11.56 14.16
C GLY A 96 9.68 10.55 14.71
N SER A 97 9.98 9.56 13.88
CA SER A 97 10.81 8.40 14.22
C SER A 97 12.21 8.77 14.72
N ALA A 98 12.78 9.90 14.28
CA ALA A 98 14.08 10.39 14.72
C ALA A 98 14.16 10.73 16.22
N TYR A 99 13.02 10.95 16.87
CA TYR A 99 12.96 11.39 18.28
C TYR A 99 12.47 10.29 19.22
N GLY A 100 12.35 9.05 18.74
CA GLY A 100 11.92 7.89 19.54
C GLY A 100 13.05 6.87 19.71
N ASP A 101 13.06 6.17 20.85
CA ASP A 101 13.93 5.02 21.10
C ASP A 101 13.11 3.74 21.26
N ASN A 102 12.63 3.22 20.12
CA ASN A 102 11.89 1.98 20.05
C ASN A 102 12.22 1.21 18.76
N TRP A 103 11.70 -0.01 18.62
CA TRP A 103 11.99 -0.86 17.45
C TRP A 103 11.49 -0.22 16.14
N ALA A 104 10.34 0.45 16.16
CA ALA A 104 9.75 1.10 14.99
C ALA A 104 10.56 2.33 14.58
N SER A 105 11.06 3.12 15.54
CA SER A 105 11.97 4.23 15.26
C SER A 105 13.23 3.73 14.57
N LYS A 106 13.83 2.63 15.04
CA LYS A 106 15.02 2.04 14.40
C LYS A 106 14.72 1.57 12.98
N LEU A 107 13.58 0.92 12.76
CA LEU A 107 13.12 0.49 11.43
C LEU A 107 12.95 1.69 10.49
N TRP A 108 12.18 2.69 10.90
CA TRP A 108 11.88 3.86 10.08
C TRP A 108 13.09 4.74 9.84
N MET A 109 14.03 4.81 10.78
CA MET A 109 15.31 5.49 10.58
C MET A 109 16.22 4.77 9.57
N VAL A 110 16.04 3.47 9.31
CA VAL A 110 16.71 2.79 8.19
C VAL A 110 16.12 3.25 6.86
N TYR A 111 14.79 3.29 6.75
CA TYR A 111 14.13 3.77 5.53
C TYR A 111 14.37 5.27 5.31
N ALA A 112 14.50 6.05 6.39
CA ALA A 112 14.81 7.48 6.35
C ALA A 112 16.17 7.81 5.74
N LYS A 113 17.08 6.82 5.62
CA LYS A 113 18.33 6.97 4.87
C LYS A 113 18.06 7.13 3.36
N ALA A 114 16.99 6.51 2.85
CA ALA A 114 16.57 6.62 1.45
C ALA A 114 15.55 7.74 1.22
N ASP A 115 14.66 8.00 2.18
CA ASP A 115 13.70 9.11 2.13
C ASP A 115 13.59 9.79 3.51
N ARG A 116 14.23 10.95 3.65
CA ARG A 116 14.38 11.65 4.94
C ARG A 116 13.05 11.98 5.62
N ARG A 117 11.95 12.09 4.87
CA ARG A 117 10.62 12.41 5.40
C ARG A 117 10.13 11.37 6.39
N TRP A 118 10.52 10.11 6.24
CA TRP A 118 10.11 9.02 7.14
C TRP A 118 10.80 9.04 8.52
N GLY A 119 11.83 9.88 8.68
CA GLY A 119 12.43 10.17 9.98
C GLY A 119 11.67 11.27 10.74
N GLN A 120 10.82 12.04 10.08
CA GLN A 120 10.21 13.27 10.57
C GLN A 120 8.68 13.23 10.43
N ALA A 121 8.00 14.24 10.98
CA ALA A 121 6.57 14.43 10.81
C ALA A 121 6.25 15.24 9.54
N ASP A 122 6.53 14.66 8.37
CA ASP A 122 6.12 15.25 7.10
C ASP A 122 4.59 15.18 6.95
N LEU A 123 3.93 16.34 6.78
CA LEU A 123 2.47 16.42 6.76
C LEU A 123 1.84 15.72 5.55
N THR A 124 2.54 15.66 4.42
CA THR A 124 2.04 14.98 3.22
C THR A 124 2.08 13.47 3.46
N VAL A 125 3.22 12.95 3.92
CA VAL A 125 3.37 11.52 4.26
C VAL A 125 2.38 11.13 5.36
N ILE A 126 2.31 11.86 6.49
CA ILE A 126 1.35 11.57 7.57
C ILE A 126 -0.09 11.54 7.05
N SER A 127 -0.48 12.48 6.19
CA SER A 127 -1.85 12.53 5.65
C SER A 127 -2.17 11.31 4.77
N LEU A 128 -1.21 10.84 3.98
CA LEU A 128 -1.34 9.60 3.22
C LEU A 128 -1.41 8.39 4.15
N GLU A 129 -0.49 8.31 5.13
CA GLU A 129 -0.41 7.16 6.03
C GLU A 129 -1.64 7.04 6.94
N LEU A 130 -2.30 8.14 7.30
CA LEU A 130 -3.59 8.09 7.99
C LEU A 130 -4.65 7.36 7.15
N LEU A 131 -4.71 7.65 5.84
CA LEU A 131 -5.66 6.98 4.94
C LEU A 131 -5.27 5.53 4.67
N THR A 132 -3.98 5.21 4.59
CA THR A 132 -3.55 3.83 4.39
C THR A 132 -3.82 2.98 5.63
N VAL A 133 -3.48 3.46 6.82
CA VAL A 133 -3.69 2.73 8.08
C VAL A 133 -5.17 2.55 8.41
N PHE A 134 -5.98 3.61 8.30
CA PHE A 134 -7.38 3.59 8.73
C PHE A 134 -8.38 3.29 7.60
N GLY A 135 -7.96 3.40 6.34
CA GLY A 135 -8.77 3.12 5.16
C GLY A 135 -8.28 1.88 4.40
N ALA A 136 -7.07 1.97 3.84
CA ALA A 136 -6.52 0.94 2.95
C ALA A 136 -6.32 -0.41 3.67
N GLY A 137 -5.70 -0.44 4.85
CA GLY A 137 -5.48 -1.64 5.64
C GLY A 137 -6.78 -2.41 5.93
N PRO A 138 -7.79 -1.79 6.58
CA PRO A 138 -9.08 -2.44 6.80
C PRO A 138 -9.75 -2.92 5.50
N LEU A 139 -9.64 -2.16 4.42
CA LEU A 139 -10.18 -2.55 3.12
C LEU A 139 -9.42 -3.76 2.52
N ALA A 140 -8.10 -3.81 2.63
CA ALA A 140 -7.27 -4.92 2.20
C ALA A 140 -7.60 -6.22 2.96
N LEU A 141 -7.82 -6.12 4.28
CA LEU A 141 -8.31 -7.24 5.09
C LEU A 141 -9.72 -7.68 4.66
N TYR A 142 -10.61 -6.72 4.41
CA TYR A 142 -11.95 -7.01 3.91
C TYR A 142 -11.92 -7.70 2.54
N ILE A 143 -11.04 -7.29 1.64
CA ILE A 143 -10.84 -7.95 0.35
C ILE A 143 -10.38 -9.39 0.56
N CYS A 144 -9.43 -9.65 1.46
CA CYS A 144 -9.02 -11.02 1.80
C CYS A 144 -10.22 -11.87 2.28
N TYR A 145 -11.04 -11.32 3.18
CA TYR A 145 -12.27 -11.96 3.63
C TYR A 145 -13.23 -12.23 2.46
N ALA A 146 -13.47 -11.24 1.59
CA ALA A 146 -14.35 -11.35 0.44
C ALA A 146 -13.88 -12.40 -0.57
N ILE A 147 -12.57 -12.50 -0.85
CA ILE A 147 -11.99 -13.58 -1.67
C ILE A 147 -12.28 -14.94 -1.02
N SER A 148 -12.06 -15.07 0.30
CA SER A 148 -12.29 -16.35 1.02
C SER A 148 -13.75 -16.80 0.95
N LYS A 149 -14.69 -15.84 0.89
CA LYS A 149 -16.13 -16.10 0.78
C LYS A 149 -16.64 -16.16 -0.66
N ARG A 150 -15.75 -16.05 -1.66
CA ARG A 150 -16.11 -16.01 -3.09
C ARG A 150 -17.17 -14.93 -3.38
N ASN A 151 -17.03 -13.77 -2.75
CA ASN A 151 -17.95 -12.66 -2.93
C ASN A 151 -17.82 -12.09 -4.37
N PRO A 152 -18.90 -12.05 -5.17
CA PRO A 152 -18.85 -11.56 -6.55
C PRO A 152 -18.50 -10.06 -6.65
N MET A 153 -18.66 -9.29 -5.57
CA MET A 153 -18.31 -7.86 -5.54
C MET A 153 -16.87 -7.59 -5.14
N VAL A 154 -16.03 -8.62 -4.96
CA VAL A 154 -14.65 -8.40 -4.52
C VAL A 154 -13.84 -7.56 -5.52
N GLY A 155 -14.09 -7.71 -6.82
CA GLY A 155 -13.41 -6.93 -7.86
C GLY A 155 -13.65 -5.43 -7.73
N PHE A 156 -14.85 -5.01 -7.32
CA PHE A 156 -15.14 -3.59 -7.07
C PHE A 156 -14.25 -3.02 -5.96
N TRP A 157 -14.14 -3.74 -4.84
CA TRP A 157 -13.33 -3.30 -3.71
C TRP A 157 -11.84 -3.30 -4.01
N MET A 158 -11.36 -4.28 -4.79
CA MET A 158 -9.98 -4.27 -5.32
C MET A 158 -9.69 -3.00 -6.13
N VAL A 159 -10.62 -2.55 -6.98
CA VAL A 159 -10.46 -1.32 -7.76
C VAL A 159 -10.44 -0.07 -6.86
N VAL A 160 -11.30 -0.02 -5.84
CA VAL A 160 -11.32 1.10 -4.89
C VAL A 160 -9.99 1.22 -4.15
N LEU A 161 -9.49 0.10 -3.61
CA LEU A 161 -8.20 0.08 -2.91
C LEU A 161 -7.05 0.45 -3.86
N ALA A 162 -6.95 -0.24 -5.00
CA ALA A 162 -5.88 -0.04 -5.97
C ALA A 162 -5.78 1.40 -6.48
N THR A 163 -6.93 2.07 -6.66
CA THR A 163 -6.95 3.49 -7.06
C THR A 163 -6.34 4.37 -5.97
N GLY A 164 -6.67 4.09 -4.71
CA GLY A 164 -6.11 4.79 -3.55
C GLY A 164 -4.60 4.57 -3.42
N GLU A 165 -4.14 3.33 -3.56
CA GLU A 165 -2.71 2.97 -3.50
C GLU A 165 -1.90 3.67 -4.61
N LEU A 166 -2.38 3.63 -5.86
CA LEU A 166 -1.71 4.29 -6.98
C LEU A 166 -1.65 5.81 -6.81
N TYR A 167 -2.74 6.41 -6.32
CA TYR A 167 -2.78 7.84 -6.04
C TYR A 167 -1.84 8.20 -4.88
N GLY A 168 -1.83 7.43 -3.80
CA GLY A 168 -0.94 7.63 -2.65
C GLY A 168 0.53 7.49 -3.02
N GLY A 169 0.89 6.48 -3.81
CA GLY A 169 2.23 6.33 -4.36
C GLY A 169 2.64 7.54 -5.21
N PHE A 170 1.75 8.03 -6.08
CA PHE A 170 2.00 9.24 -6.85
C PHE A 170 2.22 10.46 -5.95
N MET A 171 1.38 10.66 -4.92
CA MET A 171 1.49 11.77 -3.98
C MET A 171 2.72 11.68 -3.07
N THR A 172 3.29 10.49 -2.89
CA THR A 172 4.55 10.30 -2.15
C THR A 172 5.75 10.81 -2.96
N PHE A 173 5.79 10.55 -4.27
CA PHE A 173 6.97 10.85 -5.10
C PHE A 173 6.85 12.14 -5.92
N CYS A 174 5.67 12.50 -6.40
CA CYS A 174 5.48 13.67 -7.24
C CYS A 174 5.95 14.97 -6.58
N PRO A 175 5.66 15.25 -5.29
CA PRO A 175 6.20 16.43 -4.61
C PRO A 175 7.72 16.47 -4.60
N GLU A 176 8.39 15.32 -4.43
CA GLU A 176 9.86 15.25 -4.48
C GLU A 176 10.40 15.53 -5.88
N TRP A 177 9.76 15.01 -6.92
CA TRP A 177 10.18 15.30 -8.30
C TRP A 177 10.09 16.80 -8.62
N LEU A 178 9.09 17.49 -8.06
CA LEU A 178 8.89 18.92 -8.24
C LEU A 178 9.90 19.78 -7.44
N THR A 179 10.45 19.26 -6.34
CA THR A 179 11.43 19.97 -5.51
C THR A 179 12.88 19.58 -5.80
N GLY A 180 13.11 18.65 -6.73
CA GLY A 180 14.43 18.18 -7.12
C GLY A 180 14.98 17.05 -6.24
N ASN A 181 14.09 16.20 -5.68
CA ASN A 181 14.41 15.04 -4.86
C ASN A 181 15.21 15.37 -3.60
N GLN A 182 14.83 16.44 -2.88
CA GLN A 182 15.60 16.93 -1.73
C GLN A 182 15.64 15.93 -0.58
N ASN A 183 14.58 15.13 -0.41
CA ASN A 183 14.51 14.12 0.64
C ASN A 183 14.96 12.73 0.18
N LEU A 184 14.92 12.46 -1.13
CA LEU A 184 15.26 11.15 -1.68
C LEU A 184 16.77 11.01 -1.91
N ASP A 185 17.39 10.04 -1.24
CA ASP A 185 18.79 9.70 -1.46
C ASP A 185 18.93 8.57 -2.48
N ALA A 186 19.38 8.95 -3.68
CA ALA A 186 19.65 8.03 -4.79
C ALA A 186 21.16 7.75 -4.99
N SER A 187 22.02 8.14 -4.05
CA SER A 187 23.48 7.99 -4.17
C SER A 187 23.95 6.55 -3.98
N ASN A 188 23.17 5.74 -3.27
CA ASN A 188 23.47 4.34 -2.96
C ASN A 188 22.57 3.37 -3.74
N PHE A 189 23.13 2.24 -4.18
CA PHE A 189 22.36 1.21 -4.89
C PHE A 189 21.20 0.65 -4.07
N MET A 190 21.41 0.34 -2.79
CA MET A 190 20.38 -0.20 -1.89
C MET A 190 19.23 0.80 -1.75
N PHE A 191 19.54 2.07 -1.48
CA PHE A 191 18.52 3.09 -1.29
C PHE A 191 17.73 3.34 -2.58
N LYS A 192 18.43 3.52 -3.71
CA LYS A 192 17.78 3.79 -4.99
C LYS A 192 16.98 2.60 -5.49
N TRP A 193 17.61 1.44 -5.68
CA TRP A 193 17.01 0.35 -6.44
C TRP A 193 16.16 -0.58 -5.59
N VAL A 194 16.54 -0.81 -4.33
CA VAL A 194 15.78 -1.72 -3.46
C VAL A 194 14.72 -0.95 -2.70
N TYR A 195 15.09 0.10 -1.98
CA TYR A 195 14.14 0.83 -1.12
C TYR A 195 13.19 1.69 -1.94
N LEU A 196 13.71 2.57 -2.80
CA LEU A 196 12.88 3.51 -3.55
C LEU A 196 12.21 2.86 -4.76
N VAL A 197 12.94 2.13 -5.62
CA VAL A 197 12.34 1.56 -6.84
C VAL A 197 11.60 0.25 -6.55
N PHE A 198 12.28 -0.79 -6.09
CA PHE A 198 11.69 -2.13 -6.03
C PHE A 198 10.43 -2.19 -5.16
N PHE A 199 10.51 -1.76 -3.89
CA PHE A 199 9.34 -1.85 -2.99
C PHE A 199 8.17 -1.00 -3.48
N ASN A 200 8.40 0.24 -3.92
CA ASN A 200 7.31 1.10 -4.38
C ASN A 200 6.69 0.61 -5.69
N MET A 201 7.46 -0.01 -6.58
CA MET A 201 6.90 -0.59 -7.81
C MET A 201 5.98 -1.79 -7.55
N LEU A 202 6.05 -2.44 -6.38
CA LEU A 202 5.06 -3.46 -5.99
C LEU A 202 3.66 -2.83 -5.84
N TRP A 203 3.58 -1.68 -5.17
CA TRP A 203 2.37 -0.83 -5.05
C TRP A 203 1.98 -0.12 -6.35
N VAL A 204 2.67 -0.39 -7.46
CA VAL A 204 2.23 0.00 -8.80
C VAL A 204 1.71 -1.21 -9.55
N PHE A 205 2.54 -2.25 -9.69
CA PHE A 205 2.20 -3.38 -10.54
C PHE A 205 1.09 -4.26 -9.97
N LEU A 206 1.04 -4.49 -8.66
CA LEU A 206 0.02 -5.35 -8.07
C LEU A 206 -1.36 -4.68 -7.98
N PRO A 207 -1.47 -3.38 -7.66
CA PRO A 207 -2.71 -2.63 -7.83
C PRO A 207 -3.21 -2.61 -9.28
N LEU A 208 -2.33 -2.37 -10.27
CA LEU A 208 -2.70 -2.45 -11.68
C LEU A 208 -3.17 -3.86 -12.09
N TYR A 209 -2.52 -4.89 -11.58
CA TYR A 209 -2.94 -6.27 -11.80
C TYR A 209 -4.32 -6.56 -11.18
N ALA A 210 -4.59 -6.06 -9.98
CA ALA A 210 -5.89 -6.17 -9.32
C ALA A 210 -7.00 -5.48 -10.13
N MET A 211 -6.74 -4.27 -10.65
CA MET A 211 -7.65 -3.55 -11.53
C MET A 211 -7.91 -4.30 -12.84
N TRP A 212 -6.87 -4.84 -13.47
CA TRP A 212 -7.00 -5.64 -14.69
C TRP A 212 -7.85 -6.89 -14.46
N TYR A 213 -7.59 -7.61 -13.35
CA TYR A 213 -8.36 -8.79 -12.97
C TYR A 213 -9.84 -8.43 -12.75
N ALA A 214 -10.10 -7.39 -11.95
CA ALA A 214 -11.45 -6.93 -11.65
C ALA A 214 -12.20 -6.45 -12.90
N PHE A 215 -11.53 -5.73 -13.80
CA PHE A 215 -12.10 -5.28 -15.06
C PHE A 215 -12.57 -6.47 -15.91
N GLY A 216 -11.75 -7.50 -16.05
CA GLY A 216 -12.12 -8.72 -16.78
C GLY A 216 -13.33 -9.44 -16.17
N ASP A 217 -13.37 -9.54 -14.85
CA ASP A 217 -14.49 -10.17 -14.13
C ASP A 217 -15.81 -9.39 -14.33
N MET A 218 -15.77 -8.07 -14.15
CA MET A 218 -16.92 -7.19 -14.36
C MET A 218 -17.39 -7.20 -15.82
N TYR A 219 -16.46 -7.18 -16.77
CA TYR A 219 -16.78 -7.27 -18.20
C TYR A 219 -17.54 -8.56 -18.54
N ASN A 220 -17.05 -9.71 -18.05
CA ASN A 220 -17.71 -11.00 -18.25
C ASN A 220 -19.11 -11.03 -17.62
N ALA A 221 -19.26 -10.47 -16.41
CA ALA A 221 -20.57 -10.37 -15.76
C ALA A 221 -21.55 -9.53 -16.58
N PHE A 222 -21.10 -8.41 -17.15
CA PHE A 222 -21.93 -7.58 -18.02
C PHE A 222 -22.29 -8.26 -19.35
N MET A 223 -21.37 -9.03 -19.94
CA MET A 223 -21.68 -9.83 -21.13
C MET A 223 -22.80 -10.84 -20.87
N VAL A 224 -22.72 -11.58 -19.75
CA VAL A 224 -23.76 -12.54 -19.37
C VAL A 224 -25.09 -11.83 -19.15
N ARG A 225 -25.09 -10.71 -18.41
CA ARG A 225 -26.30 -9.90 -18.18
C ARG A 225 -26.94 -9.45 -19.51
N ASN A 226 -26.14 -8.94 -20.43
CA ASN A 226 -26.63 -8.48 -21.74
C ASN A 226 -27.22 -9.63 -22.55
N GLY A 227 -26.59 -10.81 -22.54
CA GLY A 227 -27.12 -12.00 -23.21
C GLY A 227 -28.48 -12.45 -22.64
N VAL A 228 -28.64 -12.43 -21.31
CA VAL A 228 -29.91 -12.76 -20.65
C VAL A 228 -31.01 -11.75 -21.03
N VAL A 229 -30.68 -10.46 -21.08
CA VAL A 229 -31.62 -9.41 -21.49
C VAL A 229 -32.07 -9.62 -22.94
N VAL A 230 -31.14 -9.85 -23.87
CA VAL A 230 -31.45 -10.09 -25.28
C VAL A 230 -32.33 -11.33 -25.45
N ALA A 231 -31.98 -12.46 -24.82
CA ALA A 231 -32.77 -13.67 -24.89
C ALA A 231 -34.20 -13.48 -24.36
N ARG A 232 -34.37 -12.69 -23.29
CA ARG A 232 -35.68 -12.34 -22.74
C ARG A 232 -36.51 -11.53 -23.75
N LEU A 233 -35.92 -10.51 -24.36
CA LEU A 233 -36.59 -9.68 -25.37
C LEU A 233 -37.03 -10.51 -26.58
N ASP A 234 -36.20 -11.44 -27.05
CA ASP A 234 -36.55 -12.34 -28.15
C ASP A 234 -37.71 -13.28 -27.79
N MET A 235 -37.76 -13.78 -26.55
CA MET A 235 -38.90 -14.58 -26.08
C MET A 235 -40.20 -13.77 -26.00
N GLU A 236 -40.12 -12.52 -25.52
CA GLU A 236 -41.28 -11.62 -25.46
C GLU A 236 -41.79 -11.27 -26.86
N ARG A 237 -40.88 -11.02 -27.82
CA ARG A 237 -41.23 -10.79 -29.23
C ARG A 237 -41.95 -11.99 -29.84
N LYS A 238 -41.41 -13.21 -29.69
CA LYS A 238 -42.03 -14.45 -30.19
C LYS A 238 -43.41 -14.71 -29.57
N LYS A 239 -43.60 -14.39 -28.28
CA LYS A 239 -44.91 -14.50 -27.62
C LYS A 239 -45.92 -13.50 -28.17
N ALA A 240 -45.50 -12.28 -28.50
CA ALA A 240 -46.37 -11.27 -29.10
C ALA A 240 -46.79 -11.69 -30.53
N GLU A 241 -45.84 -12.15 -31.34
CA GLU A 241 -46.09 -12.67 -32.69
C GLU A 241 -47.04 -13.88 -32.69
N GLY A 242 -46.89 -14.78 -31.71
CA GLY A 242 -47.76 -15.97 -31.57
C GLY A 242 -49.18 -15.68 -31.08
N LYS A 243 -49.44 -14.52 -30.47
CA LYS A 243 -50.79 -14.07 -30.05
C LYS A 243 -51.54 -13.30 -31.13
N SER A 244 -50.84 -12.88 -32.19
CA SER A 244 -51.41 -12.11 -33.30
C SER A 244 -51.88 -13.00 -34.47
N LYS A 245 -51.73 -14.32 -34.35
CA LYS A 245 -52.26 -15.34 -35.26
C LYS A 245 -53.44 -16.04 -34.62
#